data_AF-A0A2G6GW92-F1
#
_entry.id   AF-A0A2G6GW92-F1
#
_cell.length_a   1.000
_cell.length_b   1.000
_cell.length_c   1.000
_cell.angle_alpha   90.00
_cell.angle_beta   90.00
_cell.angle_gamma   90.00
#
_symmetry.space_group_name_H-M   'P 1'
#
loop_
_entity.id
_entity.type
_entity.pdbx_description
1 polymer ?
#
loop_
_entity_poly.entity_id
_entity_poly.type
_entity_poly.pdbx_seq_one_letter_code
_entity_poly.pdbx_strand_id
1 'polypeptide(L)'
;MKAFQKDIMEQMEQLQVEMNKKYQDYLQKREKLTPAVRESKEKELQDLQARFQEFQAAAQRDLQDTEAKLMTPIQEKAKKAMQKVGKDNGFFYIFDRSAGSLVYVSPESVDVLPLVQKELGIKPKKK
;
A
#
# COMPACT_ATOMS: atom_id res chain seq x y z
N MET A 1 -6.13 -2.95 -4.13
CA MET A 1 -5.21 -1.82 -3.89
C MET A 1 -5.85 -0.47 -4.25
N LYS A 2 -6.14 -0.16 -5.53
CA LYS A 2 -6.70 1.16 -5.92
C LYS A 2 -8.01 1.55 -5.21
N ALA A 3 -8.96 0.61 -5.08
CA ALA A 3 -10.21 0.86 -4.38
C ALA A 3 -10.00 1.14 -2.88
N PHE A 4 -9.07 0.42 -2.24
CA PHE A 4 -8.74 0.61 -0.82
C PHE A 4 -8.02 1.95 -0.55
N GLN A 5 -7.09 2.34 -1.42
CA GLN A 5 -6.46 3.67 -1.38
C GLN A 5 -7.49 4.79 -1.54
N LYS A 6 -8.44 4.61 -2.47
CA LYS A 6 -9.52 5.58 -2.71
C LYS A 6 -10.42 5.73 -1.47
N ASP A 7 -10.83 4.63 -0.85
CA ASP A 7 -11.67 4.64 0.35
C ASP A 7 -10.98 5.37 1.52
N ILE A 8 -9.70 5.09 1.77
CA ILE A 8 -8.90 5.81 2.77
C ILE A 8 -8.87 7.33 2.50
N MET A 9 -8.67 7.74 1.24
CA MET A 9 -8.64 9.14 0.85
C MET A 9 -9.99 9.83 1.08
N GLU A 10 -11.08 9.19 0.68
CA GLU A 10 -12.44 9.73 0.88
C GLU A 10 -12.76 9.89 2.37
N GLN A 11 -12.39 8.93 3.21
CA GLN A 11 -12.59 9.02 4.67
C GLN A 11 -11.75 10.12 5.32
N MET A 12 -10.48 10.28 4.90
CA MET A 12 -9.64 11.40 5.38
C MET A 12 -10.22 12.76 5.00
N GLU A 13 -10.71 12.90 3.78
CA GLU A 13 -11.33 14.13 3.30
C GLU A 13 -12.59 14.47 4.12
N GLN A 14 -13.45 13.48 4.38
CA GLN A 14 -14.65 13.66 5.19
C GLN A 14 -14.32 14.14 6.61
N LEU A 15 -13.35 13.50 7.27
CA LEU A 15 -12.90 13.90 8.61
C LEU A 15 -12.31 15.31 8.63
N GLN A 16 -11.51 15.66 7.62
CA GLN A 16 -10.92 16.99 7.48
C GLN A 16 -11.99 18.07 7.28
N VAL A 17 -12.98 17.81 6.44
CA VAL A 17 -14.12 18.70 6.20
C VAL A 17 -14.96 18.88 7.46
N GLU A 18 -15.23 17.79 8.18
CA GLU A 18 -15.97 17.82 9.45
C GLU A 18 -15.24 18.68 10.50
N MET A 19 -13.94 18.44 10.68
CA MET A 19 -13.11 19.18 11.63
C MET A 19 -13.08 20.67 11.28
N ASN A 20 -12.84 21.02 10.02
CA ASN A 20 -12.83 22.41 9.56
C ASN A 20 -14.19 23.09 9.82
N LYS A 21 -15.29 22.41 9.52
CA LYS A 21 -16.64 22.94 9.73
C LYS A 21 -16.92 23.20 11.22
N LYS A 22 -16.59 22.25 12.10
CA LYS A 22 -16.78 22.40 13.55
C LYS A 22 -15.88 23.49 14.13
N TYR A 23 -14.65 23.60 13.64
CA TYR A 23 -13.72 24.63 14.06
C TYR A 23 -14.22 26.04 13.68
N GLN A 24 -14.68 26.21 12.43
CA GLN A 24 -15.26 27.48 11.98
C GLN A 24 -16.54 27.84 12.75
N ASP A 25 -17.42 26.86 13.00
CA ASP A 25 -18.62 27.06 13.83
C ASP A 25 -18.26 27.50 15.26
N TYR A 26 -17.24 26.88 15.85
CA TYR A 26 -16.74 27.25 17.17
C TYR A 26 -16.25 28.70 17.19
N LEU A 27 -15.36 29.09 16.25
CA LEU A 27 -14.82 30.45 16.19
C LEU A 27 -15.90 31.52 16.05
N GLN A 28 -16.93 31.28 15.23
CA GLN A 28 -18.02 32.24 15.03
C GLN A 28 -18.93 32.40 16.25
N LYS A 29 -19.09 31.33 17.03
CA LYS A 29 -20.07 31.29 18.14
C LYS A 29 -19.45 31.43 19.51
N ARG A 30 -18.14 31.22 19.68
CA ARG A 30 -17.47 31.07 20.99
C ARG A 30 -17.81 32.17 21.99
N GLU A 31 -17.89 33.43 21.56
CA GLU A 31 -18.16 34.58 22.45
C GLU A 31 -19.60 34.60 22.99
N LYS A 32 -20.52 33.86 22.35
CA LYS A 32 -21.93 33.75 22.73
C LYS A 32 -22.23 32.48 23.53
N LEU A 33 -21.25 31.61 23.73
CA LEU A 33 -21.42 30.33 24.41
C LEU A 33 -21.11 30.45 25.90
N THR A 34 -21.79 29.66 26.72
CA THR A 34 -21.42 29.51 28.13
C THR A 34 -20.05 28.83 28.26
N PRO A 35 -19.32 28.99 29.38
CA PRO A 35 -18.05 28.30 29.62
C PRO A 35 -18.14 26.79 29.41
N ALA A 36 -19.18 26.14 29.97
CA ALA A 36 -19.37 24.69 29.85
C ALA A 36 -19.56 24.22 28.39
N VAL A 37 -20.29 25.00 27.58
CA VAL A 37 -20.50 24.65 26.16
C VAL A 37 -19.23 24.88 25.33
N ARG A 38 -18.42 25.88 25.67
CA ARG A 38 -17.10 26.08 25.04
C ARG A 38 -16.16 24.91 25.33
N GLU A 39 -16.02 24.54 26.60
CA GLU A 39 -15.18 23.42 27.02
C GLU A 39 -15.58 22.12 26.31
N SER A 40 -16.89 21.84 26.22
CA SER A 40 -17.38 20.67 25.48
C SER A 40 -17.02 20.69 23.99
N LYS A 41 -17.11 21.86 23.33
CA LYS A 41 -16.75 21.99 21.90
C LYS A 41 -15.24 21.91 21.68
N GLU A 42 -14.44 22.47 22.58
CA GLU A 42 -12.97 22.37 22.53
C GLU A 42 -12.53 20.92 22.68
N LYS A 43 -13.14 20.18 23.62
CA LYS A 43 -12.89 18.75 23.78
C LYS A 43 -13.29 17.95 22.53
N GLU A 44 -14.45 18.23 21.95
CA GLU A 44 -14.88 17.59 20.70
C GLU A 44 -13.89 17.83 19.55
N LEU A 45 -13.35 19.05 19.42
CA LEU A 45 -12.33 19.38 18.42
C LEU A 45 -11.01 18.64 18.69
N GLN A 46 -10.59 18.53 19.95
CA GLN A 46 -9.42 17.75 20.35
C GLN A 46 -9.60 16.26 20.04
N ASP A 47 -10.77 15.70 20.36
CA ASP A 47 -11.10 14.30 20.10
C ASP A 47 -11.12 14.01 18.58
N LEU A 48 -11.65 14.91 17.77
CA LEU A 48 -11.59 14.79 16.31
C LEU A 48 -10.17 14.83 15.77
N GLN A 49 -9.33 15.71 16.30
CA GLN A 49 -7.93 15.79 15.90
C GLN A 49 -7.16 14.51 16.25
N ALA A 50 -7.43 13.93 17.43
CA ALA A 50 -6.85 12.65 17.85
C ALA A 50 -7.32 11.50 16.94
N ARG A 51 -8.64 11.39 16.70
CA ARG A 51 -9.21 10.39 15.79
C ARG A 51 -8.64 10.48 14.38
N PHE A 52 -8.38 11.70 13.88
CA PHE A 52 -7.78 11.90 12.57
C PHE A 52 -6.34 11.35 12.52
N GLN A 53 -5.53 11.61 13.54
CA GLN A 53 -4.15 11.08 13.62
C GLN A 53 -4.13 9.55 13.75
N GLU A 54 -5.02 8.99 14.57
CA GLU A 54 -5.19 7.54 14.72
C GLU A 54 -5.61 6.90 13.39
N PHE A 55 -6.56 7.51 12.68
CA PHE A 55 -7.02 7.04 11.38
C PHE A 55 -5.89 7.05 10.35
N GLN A 56 -5.09 8.12 10.28
CA GLN A 56 -3.93 8.19 9.38
C GLN A 56 -2.92 7.07 9.66
N ALA A 57 -2.60 6.83 10.93
CA ALA A 57 -1.66 5.78 11.32
C ALA A 57 -2.20 4.37 11.00
N ALA A 58 -3.49 4.13 11.26
CA ALA A 58 -4.16 2.88 10.93
C ALA A 58 -4.21 2.66 9.41
N ALA A 59 -4.61 3.66 8.64
CA ALA A 59 -4.65 3.61 7.19
C ALA A 59 -3.28 3.29 6.57
N GLN A 60 -2.21 3.88 7.08
CA GLN A 60 -0.85 3.59 6.62
C GLN A 60 -0.45 2.13 6.90
N ARG A 61 -0.79 1.59 8.07
CA ARG A 61 -0.54 0.19 8.41
C ARG A 61 -1.35 -0.74 7.51
N ASP A 62 -2.64 -0.47 7.34
CA ASP A 62 -3.50 -1.32 6.52
C ASP A 62 -3.09 -1.31 5.05
N LEU A 63 -2.55 -0.19 4.55
CA LEU A 63 -1.98 -0.12 3.20
C LEU A 63 -0.78 -1.05 3.05
N GLN A 64 0.17 -1.02 3.99
CA GLN A 64 1.33 -1.90 3.99
C GLN A 64 0.93 -3.37 4.10
N ASP A 65 0.01 -3.69 5.01
CA ASP A 65 -0.50 -5.06 5.20
C ASP A 65 -1.24 -5.55 3.96
N THR A 66 -2.05 -4.70 3.34
CA THR A 66 -2.78 -5.05 2.11
C THR A 66 -1.82 -5.25 0.95
N GLU A 67 -0.80 -4.41 0.80
CA GLU A 67 0.22 -4.59 -0.22
C GLU A 67 0.97 -5.91 -0.03
N ALA A 68 1.41 -6.20 1.19
CA ALA A 68 2.06 -7.47 1.53
C ALA A 68 1.15 -8.67 1.24
N LYS A 69 -0.10 -8.67 1.74
CA LYS A 69 -1.10 -9.74 1.52
C LYS A 69 -1.34 -10.01 0.03
N LEU A 70 -1.36 -8.97 -0.80
CA LEU A 70 -1.55 -9.11 -2.25
C LEU A 70 -0.28 -9.56 -2.97
N MET A 71 0.89 -9.13 -2.50
CA MET A 71 2.18 -9.41 -3.15
C MET A 71 2.72 -10.80 -2.81
N THR A 72 2.57 -11.28 -1.57
CA THR A 72 3.03 -12.61 -1.13
C THR A 72 2.59 -13.74 -2.07
N PRO A 73 1.30 -13.92 -2.42
CA PRO A 73 0.90 -15.01 -3.31
C PRO A 73 1.44 -14.87 -4.74
N ILE A 74 1.70 -13.63 -5.20
CA ILE A 74 2.33 -13.38 -6.51
C ILE A 74 3.78 -13.85 -6.48
N GLN A 75 4.52 -13.47 -5.43
CA GLN A 75 5.90 -13.90 -5.22
C GLN A 75 6.01 -15.42 -5.09
N GLU A 76 5.09 -16.06 -4.36
CA GLU A 76 5.05 -17.52 -4.23
C GLU A 76 4.78 -18.21 -5.57
N LYS A 77 3.84 -17.71 -6.37
CA LYS A 77 3.57 -18.24 -7.71
C LYS A 77 4.79 -18.11 -8.61
N ALA A 78 5.44 -16.94 -8.63
CA ALA A 78 6.66 -16.72 -9.38
C ALA A 78 7.78 -17.67 -8.93
N LYS A 79 7.98 -17.83 -7.62
CA LYS A 79 8.97 -18.75 -7.06
C LYS A 79 8.70 -20.20 -7.47
N LYS A 80 7.46 -20.68 -7.38
CA LYS A 80 7.08 -22.04 -7.80
C LYS A 80 7.33 -22.25 -9.29
N ALA A 81 6.98 -21.28 -10.13
CA ALA A 81 7.25 -21.35 -11.57
C ALA A 81 8.74 -21.38 -11.88
N MET A 82 9.56 -20.53 -11.24
CA MET A 82 11.02 -20.56 -11.37
C MET A 82 11.61 -21.90 -10.93
N GLN A 83 11.14 -22.47 -9.81
CA GLN A 83 11.59 -23.78 -9.34
C GLN A 83 11.25 -24.89 -10.32
N LYS A 84 10.05 -24.86 -10.92
CA LYS A 84 9.66 -25.86 -11.92
C LYS A 84 10.48 -25.73 -13.20
N VAL A 85 10.64 -24.52 -13.73
CA VAL A 85 11.50 -24.25 -14.89
C VAL A 85 12.94 -24.70 -14.62
N GLY A 86 13.48 -24.41 -13.44
CA GLY A 86 14.80 -24.86 -13.04
C GLY A 86 14.95 -26.38 -13.06
N LYS A 87 13.98 -27.11 -12.49
CA LYS A 87 13.98 -28.58 -12.50
C LYS A 87 13.84 -29.15 -13.91
N ASP A 88 12.87 -28.65 -14.69
CA ASP A 88 12.55 -29.18 -16.02
C ASP A 88 13.68 -28.96 -17.03
N ASN A 89 14.53 -27.96 -16.82
CA ASN A 89 15.63 -27.59 -17.73
C ASN A 89 17.03 -27.87 -17.14
N GLY A 90 17.12 -28.47 -15.95
CA GLY A 90 18.40 -28.80 -15.32
C GLY A 90 19.22 -27.58 -14.84
N PHE A 91 18.57 -26.45 -14.52
CA PHE A 91 19.25 -25.29 -13.97
C PHE A 91 19.49 -25.46 -12.47
N PHE A 92 20.75 -25.34 -12.06
CA PHE A 92 21.15 -25.41 -10.65
C PHE A 92 20.87 -24.10 -9.90
N TYR A 93 20.97 -22.96 -10.59
CA TYR A 93 20.74 -21.64 -10.02
C TYR A 93 19.98 -20.75 -11.01
N ILE A 94 19.11 -19.91 -10.46
CA ILE A 94 18.45 -18.82 -11.18
C ILE A 94 18.77 -17.54 -10.42
N PHE A 95 19.31 -16.54 -11.12
CA PHE A 95 19.69 -15.26 -10.54
C PHE A 95 18.78 -14.14 -11.02
N ASP A 96 18.41 -13.24 -10.11
CA ASP A 96 17.72 -12.01 -10.44
C ASP A 96 18.72 -10.95 -10.91
N ARG A 97 18.65 -10.59 -12.21
CA ARG A 97 19.51 -9.56 -12.79
C ARG A 97 19.23 -8.16 -12.24
N SER A 98 18.01 -7.92 -11.72
CA SER A 98 17.64 -6.62 -11.14
C SER A 98 18.24 -6.39 -9.75
N ALA A 99 18.68 -7.46 -9.07
CA ALA A 99 19.32 -7.37 -7.76
C ALA A 99 20.72 -6.75 -7.81
N GLY A 100 21.32 -6.59 -8.99
CA GLY A 100 22.63 -5.94 -9.17
C GLY A 100 23.82 -6.70 -8.58
N SER A 101 23.62 -7.91 -8.05
CA SER A 101 24.66 -8.72 -7.40
C SER A 101 25.57 -9.47 -8.37
N LEU A 102 25.23 -9.51 -9.66
CA LEU A 102 26.02 -10.19 -10.69
C LEU A 102 27.05 -9.24 -11.27
N VAL A 103 28.34 -9.54 -11.05
CA VAL A 103 29.46 -8.75 -11.59
C VAL A 103 29.64 -8.98 -13.10
N TYR A 104 29.26 -10.16 -13.60
CA TYR A 104 29.34 -10.53 -15.02
C TYR A 104 28.21 -11.49 -15.38
N VAL A 105 27.66 -11.35 -16.59
CA VAL A 105 26.67 -12.26 -17.17
C VAL A 105 27.18 -12.69 -18.54
N SER A 106 27.56 -13.97 -18.69
CA SER A 106 28.04 -14.51 -19.97
C SER A 106 26.92 -14.48 -21.02
N PRO A 107 27.23 -14.24 -22.31
CA PRO A 107 26.31 -14.51 -23.42
C PRO A 107 25.77 -15.94 -23.47
N GLU A 108 26.48 -16.92 -22.88
CA GLU A 108 26.03 -18.32 -22.78
C GLU A 108 24.97 -18.52 -21.68
N SER A 109 24.70 -17.49 -20.87
CA SER A 109 23.67 -17.55 -19.83
C SER A 109 22.28 -17.65 -20.46
N VAL A 110 21.42 -18.49 -19.87
CA VAL A 110 20.04 -18.64 -20.34
C VAL A 110 19.14 -17.61 -19.67
N ASP A 111 18.43 -16.81 -20.46
CA ASP A 111 17.32 -16.01 -19.96
C ASP A 111 16.10 -16.91 -19.71
N VAL A 112 15.80 -17.14 -18.43
CA VAL A 112 14.68 -17.99 -18.01
C VAL A 112 13.35 -17.25 -18.00
N LEU A 113 13.32 -15.91 -18.15
CA LEU A 113 12.09 -15.12 -18.06
C LEU A 113 11.00 -15.59 -19.04
N PRO A 114 11.29 -15.88 -20.33
CA PRO A 114 10.27 -16.40 -21.26
C PRO A 114 9.71 -17.76 -20.84
N LEU A 115 10.54 -18.63 -20.26
CA LEU A 115 10.12 -19.95 -19.79
C LEU A 115 9.20 -19.84 -18.56
N VAL A 116 9.56 -18.96 -17.62
CA VAL A 116 8.75 -18.70 -16.42
C VAL A 116 7.44 -18.01 -16.78
N GLN A 117 7.44 -17.08 -17.75
CA GLN A 117 6.21 -16.46 -18.26
C GLN A 117 5.27 -17.50 -18.89
N LYS A 118 5.82 -18.44 -19.67
CA LYS A 118 5.05 -19.55 -20.24
C LYS A 118 4.44 -20.43 -19.15
N GLU A 119 5.20 -20.79 -18.12
CA GLU A 119 4.72 -21.58 -16.97
C GLU A 119 3.61 -20.85 -16.21
N LEU A 120 3.70 -19.53 -16.06
CA LEU A 120 2.68 -18.70 -15.41
C LEU A 120 1.48 -18.35 -16.32
N GLY A 121 1.49 -18.75 -17.60
CA GLY A 121 0.46 -18.39 -18.57
C GLY A 121 0.42 -16.90 -18.93
N ILE A 122 1.52 -16.18 -18.72
CA ILE A 122 1.64 -14.74 -19.00
C ILE A 122 2.17 -14.57 -20.43
N LYS A 123 1.44 -13.82 -21.26
CA LYS A 123 1.93 -13.47 -22.60
C LYS A 123 3.08 -12.45 -22.47
N PRO A 124 4.22 -12.63 -23.16
CA PRO A 124 5.29 -11.64 -23.15
C PRO A 124 4.76 -10.31 -23.65
N LYS A 125 5.04 -9.22 -22.93
CA LYS A 125 4.79 -7.87 -23.45
C LYS A 125 5.64 -7.71 -24.71
N LYS A 126 5.00 -7.43 -25.86
CA LYS A 126 5.72 -7.03 -27.07
C LYS A 126 6.55 -5.79 -26.72
N LYS A 127 7.86 -5.87 -26.94
CA LYS A 127 8.76 -4.73 -26.84
C LYS A 127 8.37 -3.67 -27.87
#